data_AF-A0A6M1NGK0-F1
#
_entry.id   AF-A0A6M1NGK0-F1
#
_cell.length_a   1.000
_cell.length_b   1.000
_cell.length_c   1.000
_cell.angle_alpha   90.00
_cell.angle_beta   90.00
_cell.angle_gamma   90.00
#
_symmetry.space_group_name_H-M   'P 1'
#
loop_
_entity.id
_entity.type
_entity.pdbx_description
1 polymer ?
#
loop_
_entity_poly.entity_id
_entity_poly.type
_entity_poly.pdbx_seq_one_letter_code
_entity_poly.pdbx_strand_id
1 'polypeptide(L)'
;MSLINLGMSKETVVKRIGKPNMVVMAQVTEDGPLEVYEYLPVNRNSYTDSFENRPVWVYFLNGEVIEWGPGEDWQIDNAFTKRMLERYHNRKRQR
;
A
#
# COMPACT_ATOMS: atom_id res chain seq x y z
N MET A 1 3.01 -0.81 -16.76
CA MET A 1 2.38 0.40 -16.19
C MET A 1 1.96 0.09 -14.76
N SER A 2 2.31 0.92 -13.77
CA SER A 2 1.85 0.73 -12.38
C SER A 2 0.36 1.02 -12.28
N LEU A 3 -0.42 0.13 -11.67
CA LEU A 3 -1.86 0.32 -11.45
C LEU A 3 -2.16 1.30 -10.29
N ILE A 4 -1.14 1.62 -9.50
CA ILE A 4 -1.22 2.47 -8.30
C ILE A 4 -0.31 3.69 -8.50
N ASN A 5 -0.81 4.86 -8.11
CA ASN A 5 -0.05 6.10 -8.01
C ASN A 5 -0.28 6.76 -6.64
N LEU A 6 0.68 7.59 -6.20
CA LEU A 6 0.55 8.41 -5.00
C LEU A 6 -0.65 9.36 -5.11
N GLY A 7 -1.39 9.51 -4.01
CA GLY A 7 -2.56 10.37 -3.91
C GLY A 7 -3.85 9.81 -4.54
N MET A 8 -3.83 8.58 -5.10
CA MET A 8 -5.07 7.93 -5.51
C MET A 8 -5.95 7.66 -4.29
N SER A 9 -7.26 7.82 -4.43
CA SER A 9 -8.19 7.42 -3.37
C SER A 9 -8.27 5.90 -3.24
N LYS A 10 -8.59 5.43 -2.04
CA LYS A 10 -8.82 4.02 -1.73
C LYS A 10 -9.86 3.39 -2.65
N GLU A 11 -10.97 4.10 -2.92
CA GLU A 11 -12.02 3.65 -3.82
C GLU A 11 -11.51 3.51 -5.25
N THR A 12 -10.64 4.41 -5.69
CA THR A 12 -10.02 4.36 -7.02
C THR A 12 -9.11 3.14 -7.15
N VAL A 13 -8.31 2.83 -6.13
CA VAL A 13 -7.46 1.64 -6.10
C VAL A 13 -8.31 0.37 -6.15
N VAL A 14 -9.36 0.28 -5.31
CA VAL A 14 -10.27 -0.86 -5.28
C VAL A 14 -10.99 -1.03 -6.63
N LYS A 15 -11.39 0.06 -7.28
CA LYS A 15 -12.03 0.00 -8.60
C LYS A 15 -11.09 -0.49 -9.70
N ARG A 16 -9.79 -0.16 -9.61
CA ARG A 16 -8.79 -0.52 -10.63
C ARG A 16 -8.21 -1.91 -10.46
N ILE A 17 -7.93 -2.31 -9.22
CA ILE A 17 -7.25 -3.57 -8.89
C ILE A 17 -8.27 -4.66 -8.51
N GLY A 18 -9.37 -4.28 -7.89
CA GLY A 18 -10.34 -5.17 -7.27
C GLY A 18 -10.35 -5.04 -5.76
N LYS A 19 -11.10 -5.93 -5.10
CA LYS A 19 -11.13 -5.98 -3.63
C LYS A 19 -9.77 -6.44 -3.09
N PRO A 20 -9.30 -5.87 -1.97
CA PRO A 20 -8.10 -6.37 -1.32
C PRO A 20 -8.32 -7.81 -0.85
N ASN A 21 -7.23 -8.55 -0.72
CA ASN A 21 -7.25 -9.91 -0.18
C ASN A 21 -7.48 -9.86 1.33
N MET A 22 -6.82 -8.92 2.00
CA MET A 22 -7.08 -8.62 3.41
C MET A 22 -6.71 -7.17 3.77
N VAL A 23 -7.25 -6.72 4.90
CA VAL A 23 -6.79 -5.51 5.59
C VAL A 23 -5.75 -5.95 6.61
N VAL A 24 -4.49 -5.57 6.37
CA VAL A 24 -3.34 -5.93 7.23
C VAL A 24 -3.33 -5.07 8.50
N MET A 25 -3.70 -3.80 8.36
CA MET A 25 -3.79 -2.85 9.47
C MET A 25 -4.90 -1.84 9.20
N ALA A 26 -5.57 -1.42 10.27
CA ALA A 26 -6.33 -0.18 10.32
C ALA A 26 -6.17 0.45 11.71
N GLN A 27 -5.59 1.66 11.78
CA GLN A 27 -5.41 2.39 13.04
C GLN A 27 -5.55 3.89 12.82
N VAL A 28 -5.83 4.64 13.88
CA VAL A 28 -5.82 6.10 13.85
C VAL A 28 -4.46 6.59 14.33
N THR A 29 -3.82 7.44 13.52
CA THR A 29 -2.56 8.12 13.86
C THR A 29 -2.80 9.61 14.06
N GLU A 30 -1.80 10.35 14.54
CA GLU A 30 -1.86 11.81 14.65
C GLU A 30 -2.16 12.50 13.31
N ASP A 31 -1.73 11.88 12.20
CA ASP A 31 -1.94 12.38 10.85
C ASP A 31 -3.30 11.95 10.25
N GLY A 32 -4.07 11.13 10.97
CA GLY A 32 -5.36 10.59 10.57
C GLY A 32 -5.39 9.06 10.43
N PRO A 33 -6.49 8.49 9.90
CA PRO A 33 -6.64 7.05 9.72
C PRO A 33 -5.59 6.50 8.75
N LEU A 34 -4.83 5.52 9.22
CA LEU A 34 -3.86 4.75 8.45
C LEU A 34 -4.39 3.32 8.24
N GLU A 35 -4.50 2.92 6.98
CA GLU A 35 -4.95 1.58 6.59
C GLU A 35 -3.92 0.95 5.66
N VAL A 36 -3.71 -0.35 5.78
CA VAL A 36 -2.81 -1.12 4.93
C VAL A 36 -3.59 -2.27 4.32
N TYR A 37 -3.72 -2.27 3.00
CA TYR A 37 -4.43 -3.32 2.27
C TYR A 37 -3.45 -4.20 1.52
N GLU A 38 -3.67 -5.50 1.59
CA GLU A 38 -2.89 -6.48 0.84
C GLU A 38 -3.59 -6.87 -0.45
N TYR A 39 -2.81 -6.89 -1.53
CA TYR A 39 -3.19 -7.38 -2.84
C TYR A 39 -2.22 -8.50 -3.25
N LEU A 40 -2.73 -9.70 -3.49
CA LEU A 40 -1.99 -10.78 -4.14
C LEU A 40 -2.12 -10.60 -5.66
N PRO A 41 -1.06 -10.18 -6.35
CA PRO A 41 -1.09 -10.13 -7.81
C PRO A 41 -1.16 -11.57 -8.33
N VAL A 42 -2.22 -11.90 -9.06
CA VAL A 42 -2.30 -13.17 -9.81
C VAL A 42 -1.47 -13.04 -11.08
N ASN A 43 -0.16 -12.87 -10.93
CA ASN A 43 0.76 -12.84 -12.08
C ASN A 43 1.22 -14.26 -12.37
N ARG A 44 0.54 -14.91 -13.31
CA ARG A 44 1.02 -16.15 -13.91
C ARG A 44 2.22 -15.81 -14.77
N ASN A 45 3.40 -16.31 -14.42
CA ASN A 45 4.55 -16.26 -15.31
C ASN A 45 4.30 -17.23 -16.48
N SER A 46 4.02 -16.67 -17.67
CA SER A 46 3.70 -17.45 -18.88
C SER A 46 4.86 -18.31 -19.39
N TYR A 47 6.08 -18.10 -18.88
CA TYR A 47 7.29 -18.80 -19.32
C TYR A 47 7.76 -19.91 -18.38
N THR A 48 7.39 -19.87 -17.09
CA THR A 48 7.90 -20.81 -16.07
C THR A 48 6.79 -21.56 -15.32
N ASP A 49 5.51 -21.24 -15.57
CA ASP A 49 4.34 -21.75 -14.84
C ASP A 49 4.44 -21.57 -13.29
N SER A 50 5.35 -20.70 -12.85
CA SER A 50 5.56 -20.37 -11.44
C SER A 50 4.73 -19.14 -11.07
N PHE A 51 3.97 -19.24 -10.00
CA PHE A 51 3.25 -18.11 -9.41
C PHE A 51 4.18 -17.38 -8.44
N GLU A 52 4.61 -16.17 -8.78
CA GLU A 52 5.19 -15.28 -7.77
C GLU A 52 4.04 -14.71 -6.92
N ASN A 53 3.65 -15.46 -5.89
CA ASN A 53 2.66 -15.05 -4.89
C ASN A 53 3.28 -14.06 -3.89
N ARG A 54 3.91 -12.98 -4.37
CA ARG A 54 4.41 -11.93 -3.48
C ARG A 54 3.30 -10.92 -3.22
N PRO A 55 2.78 -10.82 -1.99
CA PRO A 55 1.77 -9.81 -1.68
C PRO A 55 2.32 -8.42 -1.94
N VAL A 56 1.45 -7.52 -2.38
CA VAL A 56 1.70 -6.09 -2.49
C VAL A 56 0.85 -5.39 -1.44
N TRP A 57 1.49 -4.65 -0.55
CA TRP A 57 0.80 -3.84 0.45
C TRP A 57 0.67 -2.41 -0.05
N VAL A 58 -0.51 -1.84 0.16
CA VAL A 58 -0.85 -0.47 -0.23
C VAL A 58 -1.26 0.28 1.02
N TYR A 59 -0.59 1.40 1.27
CA TYR A 59 -0.74 2.21 2.47
C TYR A 59 -1.61 3.42 2.15
N PHE A 60 -2.69 3.57 2.91
CA PHE A 60 -3.64 4.65 2.79
C PHE A 60 -3.62 5.51 4.03
N LEU A 61 -3.38 6.81 3.88
CA LEU A 61 -3.54 7.79 4.96
C LEU A 61 -4.65 8.75 4.57
N ASN A 62 -5.63 8.93 5.45
CA ASN A 62 -6.85 9.70 5.14
C ASN A 62 -7.55 9.24 3.86
N GLY A 63 -7.49 7.92 3.58
CA GLY A 63 -8.10 7.33 2.38
C GLY A 63 -7.30 7.55 1.08
N GLU A 64 -6.11 8.14 1.13
CA GLU A 64 -5.24 8.36 -0.05
C GLU A 64 -3.99 7.50 -0.01
N VAL A 65 -3.55 6.99 -1.17
CA VAL A 65 -2.32 6.22 -1.31
C VAL A 65 -1.11 7.09 -0.96
N ILE A 66 -0.35 6.66 0.04
CA ILE A 66 0.91 7.32 0.43
C ILE A 66 2.15 6.49 0.10
N GLU A 67 2.01 5.18 -0.07
CA GLU A 67 3.09 4.26 -0.44
C GLU A 67 2.51 2.90 -0.89
N TRP A 68 3.30 2.10 -1.61
CA TRP A 68 3.00 0.68 -1.88
C TRP A 68 4.31 -0.09 -2.15
N GLY A 69 4.32 -1.39 -1.87
CA GLY A 69 5.51 -2.22 -2.04
C GLY A 69 5.28 -3.69 -1.70
N PRO A 70 6.33 -4.55 -1.79
CA PRO A 70 6.24 -5.95 -1.40
C PRO A 70 5.83 -6.10 0.07
N GLY A 71 4.90 -7.01 0.34
CA GLY A 71 4.41 -7.36 1.67
C GLY A 71 5.34 -8.34 2.40
N GLU A 72 6.66 -8.14 2.31
CA GLU A 72 7.66 -8.97 2.99
C GLU A 72 7.99 -8.38 4.37
N ASP A 73 7.67 -9.12 5.43
CA ASP A 73 8.25 -9.17 6.80
C ASP A 73 8.87 -7.92 7.46
N TRP A 74 8.46 -6.71 7.13
CA TRP A 74 8.84 -5.50 7.88
C TRP A 74 7.97 -5.29 9.13
N GLN A 75 7.23 -6.33 9.59
CA GLN A 75 6.34 -6.38 10.76
C GLN A 75 6.17 -5.03 11.44
N ILE A 76 5.45 -4.11 10.79
CA ILE A 76 4.93 -2.87 11.35
C ILE A 76 5.73 -2.37 12.56
N ASP A 77 7.03 -2.15 12.36
CA ASP A 77 7.80 -1.51 13.39
C ASP A 77 7.35 -0.06 13.37
N ASN A 78 7.07 0.49 14.55
CA ASN A 78 6.73 1.88 14.71
C ASN A 78 7.77 2.79 14.01
N ALA A 79 9.02 2.33 13.90
CA ALA A 79 10.08 2.97 13.14
C ALA A 79 9.79 3.08 11.63
N PHE A 80 9.25 2.03 10.98
CA PHE A 80 8.91 2.10 9.55
C PHE A 80 7.72 3.04 9.34
N THR A 81 6.66 2.88 10.14
CA THR A 81 5.46 3.73 10.05
C THR A 81 5.86 5.20 10.21
N LYS A 82 6.72 5.51 11.19
CA LYS A 82 7.26 6.86 11.39
C LYS A 82 8.03 7.39 10.17
N ARG A 83 8.96 6.60 9.62
CA ARG A 83 9.73 6.99 8.42
C ARG A 83 8.83 7.21 7.19
N MET A 84 7.81 6.38 7.01
CA MET A 84 6.83 6.52 5.93
C MET A 84 6.03 7.83 6.08
N LEU A 85 5.55 8.13 7.29
CA LEU A 85 4.84 9.39 7.57
C LEU A 85 5.76 10.62 7.41
N GLU A 86 7.02 10.54 7.85
CA GLU A 86 8.02 11.59 7.60
C GLU A 86 8.23 11.86 6.10
N ARG A 87 8.32 10.80 5.27
CA ARG A 87 8.37 10.94 3.80
C ARG A 87 7.11 11.61 3.25
N TYR A 88 5.92 11.25 3.75
CA TYR A 88 4.67 11.87 3.35
C TYR A 88 4.65 13.37 3.65
N HIS A 89 5.03 13.77 4.87
CA HIS A 89 5.11 15.17 5.29
C HIS A 89 6.08 15.98 4.42
N ASN A 90 7.26 15.43 4.16
CA ASN A 90 8.26 16.09 3.31
C ASN A 90 7.74 16.33 1.89
N ARG A 91 7.01 15.37 1.30
CA ARG A 91 6.40 15.55 -0.02
C ARG A 91 5.30 16.61 -0.02
N LYS A 92 4.49 16.70 1.04
CA LYS A 92 3.46 17.76 1.15
C LYS A 92 4.05 19.15 1.32
N ARG A 93 5.18 19.28 2.04
CA ARG A 93 5.86 20.58 2.21
C ARG A 93 6.49 21.13 0.92
N GLN A 94 6.80 20.25 -0.03
CA GLN A 94 7.43 20.62 -1.32
C GLN A 94 6.43 20.90 -2.44
N ARG A 95 5.13 20.76 -2.19
CA ARG A 95 4.04 21.06 -3.13
C ARG A 95 3.38 22.39 -2.78
#